data_AF-A0A4Q0PHF5-F1
#
_entry.id   AF-A0A4Q0PHF5-F1
#
_cell.length_a   1.000
_cell.length_b   1.000
_cell.length_c   1.000
_cell.angle_alpha   90.00
_cell.angle_beta   90.00
_cell.angle_gamma   90.00
#
_symmetry.space_group_name_H-M   'P 1'
#
loop_
_entity.id
_entity.type
_entity.pdbx_description
1 polymer ?
#
loop_
_entity_poly.entity_id
_entity_poly.type
_entity_poly.pdbx_seq_one_letter_code
_entity_poly.pdbx_strand_id
1 'polypeptide(L)'
;MISAKESKVLQEILGKPYAPAVNRILKANGINPEKEKPFSNQMINMVLHGKRENIDIELALYELRDQIIQKNAALQKARAASSPSK
;
A
#
# COMPACT_ATOMS: atom_id res chain seq x y z
N MET A 1 -5.46 7.78 11.86
CA MET A 1 -4.67 8.84 11.21
C MET A 1 -3.19 8.46 11.23
N ILE A 2 -2.58 8.38 10.06
CA ILE A 2 -1.15 8.03 9.87
C ILE A 2 -0.25 9.14 10.42
N SER A 3 0.70 8.80 11.28
CA SER A 3 1.70 9.74 11.80
C SER A 3 2.77 10.09 10.74
N ALA A 4 3.51 11.19 10.93
CA ALA A 4 4.58 11.59 10.02
C ALA A 4 5.68 10.51 9.88
N LYS A 5 5.98 9.79 10.96
CA LYS A 5 6.96 8.69 10.96
C LYS A 5 6.45 7.51 10.14
N GLU A 6 5.19 7.11 10.34
CA GLU A 6 4.56 6.04 9.56
C GLU A 6 4.43 6.40 8.09
N SER A 7 4.05 7.64 7.80
CA SER A 7 3.96 8.16 6.43
C SER A 7 5.28 7.99 5.68
N LYS A 8 6.41 8.27 6.34
CA LYS A 8 7.75 8.10 5.74
C LYS A 8 8.04 6.62 5.44
N VAL A 9 7.78 5.75 6.41
CA VAL A 9 7.98 4.29 6.25
C VAL A 9 7.11 3.73 5.14
N LEU A 10 5.83 4.12 5.08
CA LEU A 10 4.93 3.72 4.01
C LEU A 10 5.42 4.22 2.64
N GLN A 11 5.89 5.47 2.53
CA GLN A 11 6.44 5.97 1.26
C GLN A 11 7.63 5.15 0.75
N GLU A 12 8.53 4.74 1.65
CA GLU A 12 9.70 3.92 1.33
C GLU A 12 9.31 2.52 0.86
N ILE A 13 8.33 1.89 1.51
CA ILE A 13 7.90 0.53 1.19
C ILE A 13 7.01 0.48 -0.07
N LEU A 14 6.04 1.40 -0.17
CA LEU A 14 5.04 1.38 -1.23
C LEU A 14 5.62 1.76 -2.59
N GLY A 15 6.57 2.69 -2.62
CA GLY A 15 7.15 3.22 -3.86
C GLY A 15 6.12 3.99 -4.71
N LYS A 16 6.55 4.65 -5.80
CA LYS A 16 5.65 5.35 -6.72
C LYS A 16 5.56 4.60 -8.07
N PRO A 17 4.37 4.50 -8.69
CA PRO A 17 3.05 4.97 -8.21
C PRO A 17 2.32 3.93 -7.32
N TYR A 18 1.91 4.32 -6.10
CA TYR A 18 1.19 3.44 -5.16
C TYR A 18 -0.34 3.58 -5.21
N ALA A 19 -0.87 4.77 -5.53
CA ALA A 19 -2.31 5.06 -5.46
C ALA A 19 -3.21 4.12 -6.31
N PRO A 20 -2.81 3.67 -7.53
CA PRO A 20 -3.58 2.68 -8.28
C PRO A 20 -3.67 1.32 -7.56
N ALA A 21 -2.64 0.91 -6.82
CA ALA A 21 -2.65 -0.34 -6.07
C ALA A 21 -3.57 -0.25 -4.83
N VAL A 22 -3.55 0.90 -4.14
CA VAL A 22 -4.47 1.18 -3.03
C VAL A 22 -5.94 1.11 -3.51
N ASN A 23 -6.27 1.73 -4.65
CA ASN A 23 -7.62 1.65 -5.23
C ASN A 23 -8.03 0.22 -5.60
N ARG A 24 -7.09 -0.64 -6.04
CA ARG A 24 -7.39 -2.05 -6.30
C ARG A 24 -7.76 -2.81 -5.02
N ILE A 25 -7.04 -2.55 -3.92
CA ILE A 25 -7.33 -3.15 -2.61
C ILE A 25 -8.70 -2.68 -2.11
N LEU A 26 -8.96 -1.37 -2.15
CA LEU A 26 -10.25 -0.80 -1.77
C LEU A 26 -11.41 -1.45 -2.53
N LYS A 27 -11.28 -1.55 -3.86
CA LYS A 27 -12.27 -2.23 -4.71
C LYS A 27 -12.45 -3.71 -4.34
N ALA A 28 -11.35 -4.43 -4.08
CA ALA A 28 -11.41 -5.85 -3.69
C ALA A 28 -12.14 -6.04 -2.35
N ASN A 29 -12.02 -5.07 -1.45
CA ASN A 29 -12.69 -5.06 -0.15
C ASN A 29 -14.14 -4.52 -0.23
N GLY A 30 -14.67 -4.27 -1.43
CA GLY A 30 -16.03 -3.74 -1.63
C GLY A 30 -16.18 -2.26 -1.29
N ILE A 31 -15.08 -1.55 -1.07
CA ILE A 31 -15.06 -0.14 -0.69
C ILE A 31 -14.95 0.69 -1.96
N ASN A 32 -16.09 1.22 -2.39
CA ASN A 32 -16.17 2.23 -3.44
C ASN A 32 -16.83 3.48 -2.85
N PRO A 33 -16.35 4.70 -3.18
CA PRO A 33 -17.13 5.90 -2.87
C PRO A 33 -18.44 5.88 -3.66
N GLU A 34 -19.42 6.63 -3.15
CA GLU A 34 -20.87 6.63 -3.47
C GLU A 34 -21.28 6.66 -4.97
N LYS A 35 -20.34 6.77 -5.92
CA LYS A 35 -20.58 6.82 -7.37
C LYS A 35 -19.71 5.84 -8.19
N GLU A 36 -19.25 4.74 -7.59
CA GLU A 36 -18.39 3.71 -8.25
C GLU A 36 -17.04 4.22 -8.78
N LYS A 37 -16.64 5.44 -8.43
CA LYS A 37 -15.37 6.03 -8.89
C LYS A 37 -14.25 5.63 -7.94
N PRO A 38 -13.02 5.40 -8.39
CA PRO A 38 -11.89 5.23 -7.47
C PRO A 38 -11.64 6.52 -6.66
N PHE A 39 -11.01 6.39 -5.48
CA PHE A 39 -10.51 7.55 -4.76
C PHE A 39 -9.43 8.24 -5.58
N SER A 40 -9.42 9.57 -5.57
CA SER A 40 -8.42 10.33 -6.31
C SER A 40 -7.04 10.13 -5.71
N ASN A 41 -6.00 10.17 -6.57
CA ASN A 41 -4.61 10.09 -6.11
C ASN A 41 -4.29 11.15 -5.05
N GLN A 42 -4.86 12.35 -5.19
CA GLN A 42 -4.72 13.43 -4.21
C GLN A 42 -5.31 13.05 -2.86
N MET A 43 -6.51 12.45 -2.82
CA MET A 43 -7.14 12.03 -1.58
C MET A 43 -6.32 10.95 -0.88
N ILE A 44 -5.86 9.94 -1.63
CA ILE A 44 -5.01 8.88 -1.07
C ILE A 44 -3.69 9.47 -0.53
N ASN A 45 -3.09 10.41 -1.25
CA ASN A 45 -1.86 11.08 -0.81
C ASN A 45 -2.10 11.94 0.45
N MET A 46 -3.25 12.60 0.57
CA MET A 46 -3.59 13.33 1.78
C MET A 46 -3.71 12.40 2.99
N VAL A 47 -4.32 11.22 2.82
CA VAL A 47 -4.44 10.22 3.89
C VAL A 47 -3.08 9.67 4.27
N LEU A 48 -2.24 9.29 3.29
CA LEU A 48 -0.87 8.83 3.52
C LEU A 48 -0.04 9.84 4.32
N HIS A 49 -0.25 11.13 4.12
CA HIS A 49 0.45 12.20 4.84
C HIS A 49 -0.23 12.62 6.14
N GLY A 50 -1.29 11.93 6.58
CA GLY A 50 -2.06 12.31 7.77
C GLY A 50 -2.76 13.67 7.65
N LYS A 51 -2.96 14.19 6.43
CA LYS A 51 -3.66 15.46 6.18
C LYS A 51 -5.18 15.29 6.10
N ARG A 52 -5.65 14.04 6.00
CA ARG A 52 -7.05 13.67 5.95
C ARG A 52 -7.24 12.32 6.58
N GLU A 53 -8.31 12.16 7.34
CA GLU A 53 -8.70 10.87 7.90
C GLU A 53 -9.61 10.12 6.93
N ASN A 54 -9.29 8.86 6.68
CA ASN A 54 -10.15 7.92 5.98
C ASN A 54 -9.67 6.51 6.32
N ILE A 55 -10.42 5.82 7.18
CA ILE A 55 -10.01 4.53 7.72
C ILE A 55 -9.81 3.48 6.63
N ASP A 56 -10.63 3.50 5.59
CA ASP A 56 -10.55 2.54 4.50
C ASP A 56 -9.24 2.69 3.71
N ILE A 57 -8.87 3.94 3.38
CA ILE A 57 -7.61 4.23 2.69
C ILE A 57 -6.43 3.92 3.59
N GLU A 58 -6.49 4.24 4.90
CA GLU A 58 -5.43 3.89 5.85
C GLU A 58 -5.21 2.37 5.89
N LEU A 59 -6.28 1.59 6.03
CA LEU A 59 -6.21 0.13 6.02
C LEU A 59 -5.65 -0.40 4.70
N ALA A 60 -6.09 0.14 3.56
CA ALA A 60 -5.59 -0.26 2.25
C ALA A 60 -4.10 0.07 2.04
N LEU A 61 -3.60 1.17 2.64
CA LEU A 61 -2.17 1.51 2.63
C LEU A 61 -1.34 0.50 3.44
N TYR A 62 -1.82 0.11 4.62
CA TYR A 62 -1.16 -0.91 5.44
C TYR A 62 -1.23 -2.30 4.82
N GLU A 63 -2.36 -2.66 4.19
CA GLU A 63 -2.49 -3.93 3.48
C GLU A 63 -1.50 -3.99 2.31
N LEU A 64 -1.38 -2.91 1.53
CA LEU A 64 -0.41 -2.84 0.43
C LEU A 64 1.03 -2.99 0.94
N ARG A 65 1.36 -2.38 2.07
CA ARG A 65 2.67 -2.53 2.74
C ARG A 65 2.94 -4.01 3.03
N ASP A 66 1.99 -4.71 3.63
CA ASP A 66 2.16 -6.10 4.03
C ASP A 66 2.29 -7.04 2.83
N GLN A 67 1.50 -6.81 1.77
CA GLN A 67 1.64 -7.55 0.50
C GLN A 67 3.04 -7.37 -0.11
N ILE A 68 3.61 -6.17 -0.07
CA ILE A 68 4.96 -5.89 -0.59
C ILE A 68 6.03 -6.59 0.26
N ILE A 69 5.94 -6.50 1.59
CA ILE A 69 6.89 -7.16 2.51
C ILE A 69 6.88 -8.67 2.28
N GLN A 70 5.70 -9.29 2.23
CA GLN A 70 5.55 -10.72 2.01
C GLN A 70 6.13 -11.15 0.65
N LYS A 71 5.83 -10.39 -0.42
CA LYS A 71 6.37 -10.67 -1.76
C LYS A 71 7.89 -10.58 -1.79
N ASN A 72 8.48 -9.57 -1.15
CA ASN A 72 9.93 -9.42 -1.09
C ASN A 72 10.59 -10.56 -0.31
N ALA A 73 9.99 -10.97 0.82
CA ALA A 73 10.48 -12.12 1.58
C ALA A 73 10.40 -13.43 0.76
N ALA A 74 9.32 -13.65 0.02
CA ALA A 74 9.17 -14.80 -0.86
C ALA A 74 10.22 -14.82 -1.98
N LEU A 75 10.47 -13.66 -2.61
CA LEU A 75 11.50 -13.53 -3.65
C LEU A 75 12.91 -13.77 -3.12
N GLN A 76 13.23 -13.30 -1.91
CA GLN A 76 14.53 -13.57 -1.28
C GLN A 76 14.73 -15.06 -0.98
N LYS A 77 13.70 -15.73 -0.46
CA LYS A 77 13.73 -17.19 -0.24
C LYS A 77 13.93 -17.95 -1.55
N ALA A 78 13.20 -17.58 -2.60
CA ALA A 78 13.34 -18.20 -3.92
C ALA A 78 14.75 -18.01 -4.50
N ARG A 79 15.32 -16.79 -4.37
CA ARG A 79 16.68 -16.49 -4.81
C ARG A 79 17.73 -17.30 -4.04
N ALA A 80 17.58 -17.44 -2.73
CA ALA A 80 18.47 -18.25 -1.91
C ALA A 80 18.40 -19.74 -2.28
N ALA A 81 17.21 -20.25 -2.61
CA ALA A 81 17.03 -21.64 -3.06
C ALA A 81 17.58 -21.88 -4.48
N SER A 82 17.60 -20.86 -5.36
CA SER A 82 18.09 -20.95 -6.74
C SER A 82 19.59 -20.70 -6.91
N SER A 83 20.30 -20.29 -5.86
CA SER A 83 21.76 -20.13 -5.87
C SER A 83 22.40 -21.29 -5.10
N PRO A 84 22.58 -22.48 -5.71
CA PRO A 84 23.39 -23.52 -5.09
C PRO A 84 24.83 -23.02 -5.03
N SER A 85 25.38 -22.98 -3.81
CA SER A 85 26.79 -22.75 -3.56
C SER A 85 27.63 -23.60 -4.52
N LYS A 86 28.49 -22.95 -5.30
CA LYS A 86 29.58 -23.60 -6.03
C LYS A 86 30.64 -24.07 -5.04
#